data_AF-X1P2S2-F1
#
_entry.id   AF-X1P2S2-F1
#
_cell.length_a   1.000
_cell.length_b   1.000
_cell.length_c   1.000
_cell.angle_alpha   90.00
_cell.angle_beta   90.00
_cell.angle_gamma   90.00
#
_symmetry.space_group_name_H-M   'P 1'
#
loop_
_entity.id
_entity.type
_entity.pdbx_description
1 polymer ?
#
loop_
_entity_poly.entity_id
_entity_poly.type
_entity_poly.pdbx_seq_one_letter_code
_entity_poly.pdbx_strand_id
1 'polypeptide(L)'
;ELEKEVRKLKGIKWSQPNHLWYIPLIREQYEKAKSFIEGKLAFDLRPLQAYLQQRKVAVAVVPTKKVTRAKTQLLLDYPLNPENLAAFENYLRLLKLKGYSGSTIQTYCGAFHYLLRLLGAVCVSTLTKEHVQAYLLWLLEKRGYSYANLHTTVNALKFHFEAVEGRGREFYDLPRPKKKLKLPSIMSEEEMIGLIQKTENLKHRALLMTAYSAGFRVSELVALKLKDVDSGRMLMHVREG
;
A
#
# COMPACT_ATOMS: atom_id res chain seq x y z
N GLU A 1 -7.26 -26.93 -35.03
CA GLU A 1 -7.72 -25.68 -35.68
C GLU A 1 -7.64 -24.46 -34.75
N LEU A 2 -8.04 -24.59 -33.49
CA LEU A 2 -7.96 -23.54 -32.46
C LEU A 2 -6.57 -22.91 -32.27
N GLU A 3 -5.49 -23.70 -32.28
CA GLU A 3 -4.12 -23.15 -32.15
C GLU A 3 -3.70 -22.22 -33.30
N LYS A 4 -4.19 -22.48 -34.52
CA LYS A 4 -3.88 -21.64 -35.69
C LYS A 4 -4.59 -20.29 -35.59
N GLU A 5 -5.78 -20.26 -35.00
CA GLU A 5 -6.56 -19.04 -34.78
C GLU A 5 -5.94 -18.19 -33.65
N VAL A 6 -5.56 -18.81 -32.52
CA VAL A 6 -4.93 -18.09 -31.39
C VAL A 6 -3.60 -17.43 -31.80
N ARG A 7 -2.80 -18.07 -32.66
CA ARG A 7 -1.55 -17.48 -33.19
C ARG A 7 -1.73 -16.17 -33.97
N LYS A 8 -2.94 -15.87 -34.47
CA LYS A 8 -3.23 -14.62 -35.22
C LYS A 8 -3.38 -13.40 -34.30
N LEU A 9 -3.56 -13.60 -33.00
CA LEU A 9 -3.70 -12.50 -32.03
C LEU A 9 -2.34 -11.84 -31.74
N LYS A 10 -2.31 -10.51 -31.90
CA LYS A 10 -1.10 -9.69 -31.76
C LYS A 10 -0.63 -9.64 -30.29
N GLY A 11 0.62 -10.02 -30.02
CA GLY A 11 1.22 -9.94 -28.68
C GLY A 11 1.12 -11.22 -27.83
N ILE A 12 0.65 -12.32 -28.42
CA ILE A 12 0.58 -13.62 -27.76
C ILE A 12 1.96 -14.28 -27.61
N LYS A 13 2.21 -14.90 -26.46
CA LYS A 13 3.43 -15.69 -26.19
C LYS A 13 3.07 -17.12 -25.83
N TRP A 14 3.71 -18.09 -26.48
CA TRP A 14 3.57 -19.50 -26.11
C TRP A 14 4.43 -19.83 -24.89
N SER A 15 3.92 -20.69 -24.02
CA SER A 15 4.69 -21.28 -22.93
C SER A 15 4.75 -22.78 -23.07
N GLN A 16 5.94 -23.28 -23.39
CA GLN A 16 6.22 -24.71 -23.46
C GLN A 16 5.90 -25.48 -22.16
N PRO A 17 6.33 -25.04 -20.95
CA PRO A 17 6.14 -25.85 -19.74
C PRO A 17 4.69 -25.97 -19.26
N ASN A 18 3.81 -25.04 -19.66
CA ASN A 18 2.41 -25.06 -19.23
C ASN A 18 1.44 -25.41 -20.37
N HIS A 19 1.94 -25.57 -21.61
CA HIS A 19 1.13 -25.73 -22.82
C HIS A 19 0.02 -24.67 -22.97
N LEU A 20 0.33 -23.41 -22.64
CA LEU A 20 -0.63 -22.29 -22.62
C LEU A 20 -0.13 -21.07 -23.41
N TRP A 21 -1.08 -20.33 -23.98
CA TRP A 21 -0.85 -19.03 -24.62
C TRP A 21 -1.10 -17.89 -23.63
N TYR A 22 -0.15 -16.95 -23.55
CA TYR A 22 -0.25 -15.77 -22.69
C TYR A 22 -0.52 -14.50 -23.50
N ILE A 23 -1.41 -13.67 -22.97
CA ILE A 23 -1.64 -12.30 -23.42
C ILE A 23 -1.29 -11.37 -22.26
N PRO A 24 -0.57 -10.25 -22.50
CA PRO A 24 -0.42 -9.20 -21.51
C PRO A 24 -1.77 -8.77 -20.90
N LEU A 25 -1.81 -8.64 -19.57
CA LEU A 25 -3.02 -8.26 -18.84
C LEU A 25 -3.34 -6.75 -19.03
N ILE A 26 -3.81 -6.40 -20.21
CA ILE A 26 -4.18 -5.06 -20.67
C ILE A 26 -5.61 -5.11 -21.21
N ARG A 27 -6.45 -4.14 -20.84
CA ARG A 27 -7.87 -4.11 -21.23
C ARG A 27 -8.08 -4.18 -22.74
N GLU A 28 -7.34 -3.40 -23.51
CA GLU A 28 -7.43 -3.39 -24.98
C GLU A 28 -7.09 -4.75 -25.61
N GLN A 29 -6.10 -5.45 -25.07
CA GLN A 29 -5.72 -6.77 -25.59
C GLN A 29 -6.73 -7.84 -25.21
N TYR A 30 -7.33 -7.73 -24.01
CA TYR A 30 -8.44 -8.59 -23.60
C TYR A 30 -9.67 -8.38 -24.49
N GLU A 31 -10.07 -7.13 -24.77
CA GLU A 31 -11.22 -6.84 -25.64
C GLU A 31 -11.01 -7.35 -27.06
N LYS A 32 -9.80 -7.20 -27.62
CA LYS A 32 -9.44 -7.79 -28.92
C LYS A 32 -9.52 -9.32 -28.92
N ALA A 33 -8.94 -9.96 -27.89
CA ALA A 33 -9.01 -11.41 -27.75
C ALA A 33 -10.45 -11.91 -27.57
N LYS A 34 -11.29 -11.17 -26.83
CA LYS A 34 -12.71 -11.46 -26.63
C LYS A 34 -13.47 -11.42 -27.95
N SER A 35 -13.35 -10.33 -28.71
CA SER A 35 -14.03 -10.16 -30.00
C SER A 35 -13.63 -11.20 -31.06
N PHE A 36 -12.38 -11.66 -31.02
CA PHE A 36 -11.85 -12.64 -31.98
C PHE A 36 -12.35 -14.07 -31.73
N ILE A 37 -12.70 -14.38 -30.48
CA ILE A 37 -13.05 -15.72 -30.01
C ILE A 37 -14.57 -15.83 -29.73
N GLU A 38 -15.28 -14.70 -29.62
CA GLU A 38 -16.74 -14.62 -29.48
C GLU A 38 -17.44 -15.45 -30.58
N GLY A 39 -18.23 -16.46 -30.16
CA GLY A 39 -18.95 -17.37 -31.05
C GLY A 39 -18.24 -18.71 -31.37
N LYS A 40 -16.95 -18.87 -31.04
CA LYS A 40 -16.20 -20.12 -31.30
C LYS A 40 -15.85 -20.91 -30.03
N LEU A 41 -15.75 -20.26 -28.87
CA LEU A 41 -15.40 -20.87 -27.59
C LEU A 41 -16.12 -20.20 -26.42
N ALA A 42 -16.31 -20.95 -25.33
CA ALA A 42 -16.73 -20.40 -24.05
C ALA A 42 -15.51 -19.83 -23.29
N PHE A 43 -15.69 -18.66 -22.66
CA PHE A 43 -14.69 -18.04 -21.78
C PHE A 43 -14.95 -18.40 -20.32
N ASP A 44 -14.01 -19.07 -19.67
CA ASP A 44 -14.02 -19.13 -18.22
C ASP A 44 -13.26 -17.93 -17.63
N LEU A 45 -14.02 -16.92 -17.21
CA LEU A 45 -13.48 -15.70 -16.60
C LEU A 45 -13.36 -15.80 -15.08
N ARG A 46 -13.84 -16.89 -14.46
CA ARG A 46 -13.87 -17.02 -12.99
C ARG A 46 -12.47 -16.89 -12.37
N PRO A 47 -11.41 -17.54 -12.89
CA PRO A 47 -10.07 -17.40 -12.33
C PRO A 47 -9.51 -15.98 -12.49
N LEU A 48 -9.80 -15.33 -13.62
CA LEU A 48 -9.36 -13.95 -13.87
C LEU A 48 -10.05 -12.96 -12.94
N GLN A 49 -11.37 -13.09 -12.76
CA GLN A 49 -12.15 -12.25 -11.85
C GLN A 49 -11.67 -12.41 -10.41
N ALA A 50 -11.47 -13.65 -9.95
CA ALA A 50 -10.92 -13.95 -8.63
C ALA A 50 -9.53 -13.31 -8.45
N TYR A 51 -8.63 -13.46 -9.42
CA TYR A 51 -7.32 -12.81 -9.40
C TYR A 51 -7.42 -11.28 -9.33
N LEU A 52 -8.28 -10.66 -10.16
CA LEU A 52 -8.42 -9.20 -10.20
C LEU A 52 -8.97 -8.65 -8.89
N GLN A 53 -9.89 -9.35 -8.24
CA GLN A 53 -10.40 -8.99 -6.91
C GLN A 53 -9.27 -9.06 -5.86
N GLN A 54 -8.54 -10.18 -5.79
CA GLN A 54 -7.41 -10.32 -4.85
C GLN A 54 -6.29 -9.30 -5.12
N ARG A 55 -6.05 -8.96 -6.40
CA ARG A 55 -5.04 -8.00 -6.81
C ARG A 55 -5.36 -6.58 -6.36
N LYS A 56 -6.63 -6.14 -6.42
CA LYS A 56 -7.03 -4.80 -5.93
C LYS A 56 -6.58 -4.57 -4.49
N VAL A 57 -6.79 -5.58 -3.65
CA VAL A 57 -6.37 -5.58 -2.24
C VAL A 57 -4.85 -5.47 -2.12
N ALA A 58 -4.11 -6.30 -2.87
CA ALA A 58 -2.65 -6.31 -2.82
C ALA A 58 -2.00 -5.01 -3.33
N VAL A 59 -2.59 -4.37 -4.35
CA VAL A 59 -2.10 -3.11 -4.94
C VAL A 59 -2.32 -1.92 -3.99
N ALA A 60 -3.42 -1.91 -3.22
CA ALA A 60 -3.66 -0.88 -2.22
C ALA A 60 -2.57 -0.82 -1.13
N VAL A 61 -1.90 -1.96 -0.86
CA VAL A 61 -0.83 -2.07 0.13
C VAL A 61 0.54 -1.68 -0.43
N VAL A 62 0.80 -1.96 -1.71
CA VAL A 62 2.10 -1.67 -2.37
C VAL A 62 1.83 -1.13 -3.78
N PRO A 63 1.88 0.19 -4.00
CA PRO A 63 1.47 0.77 -5.28
C PRO A 63 2.45 0.52 -6.43
N THR A 64 3.73 0.20 -6.14
CA THR A 64 4.83 0.44 -7.09
C THR A 64 5.60 -0.78 -7.58
N LYS A 65 5.35 -2.00 -7.08
CA LYS A 65 6.08 -3.18 -7.56
C LYS A 65 5.29 -3.92 -8.64
N LYS A 66 5.93 -4.21 -9.78
CA LYS A 66 5.45 -5.21 -10.75
C LYS A 66 5.09 -6.49 -9.98
N VAL A 67 3.86 -6.97 -10.15
CA VAL A 67 3.42 -8.20 -9.48
C VAL A 67 4.25 -9.35 -10.04
N THR A 68 5.09 -9.94 -9.19
CA THR A 68 5.92 -11.09 -9.58
C THR A 68 5.06 -12.34 -9.73
N ARG A 69 5.52 -13.31 -10.52
CA ARG A 69 4.83 -14.60 -10.70
C ARG A 69 4.55 -15.29 -9.35
N ALA A 70 5.54 -15.30 -8.46
CA ALA A 70 5.39 -15.86 -7.11
C ALA A 70 4.27 -15.18 -6.32
N LYS A 71 4.16 -13.84 -6.42
CA LYS A 71 3.09 -13.10 -5.73
C LYS A 71 1.72 -13.36 -6.36
N THR A 72 1.62 -13.46 -7.69
CA THR A 72 0.38 -13.86 -8.36
C THR A 72 -0.09 -15.23 -7.92
N GLN A 73 0.84 -16.19 -7.84
CA GLN A 73 0.54 -17.55 -7.40
C GLN A 73 0.02 -17.55 -5.95
N LEU A 74 0.69 -16.86 -5.03
CA LEU A 74 0.22 -16.72 -3.65
C LEU A 74 -1.19 -16.12 -3.51
N LEU A 75 -1.57 -15.19 -4.38
CA LEU A 75 -2.92 -14.60 -4.37
C LEU A 75 -4.00 -15.60 -4.84
N LEU A 76 -3.63 -16.52 -5.73
CA LEU A 76 -4.52 -17.55 -6.27
C LEU A 76 -4.62 -18.75 -5.33
N ASP A 77 -3.50 -19.19 -4.77
CA ASP A 77 -3.42 -20.37 -3.90
C ASP A 77 -4.08 -20.10 -2.54
N TYR A 78 -3.99 -18.86 -2.05
CA TYR A 78 -4.52 -18.45 -0.75
C TYR A 78 -5.42 -17.24 -0.92
N PRO A 79 -6.60 -17.35 -1.53
CA PRO A 79 -7.51 -16.23 -1.67
C PRO A 79 -8.05 -15.80 -0.29
N LEU A 80 -8.23 -14.50 -0.08
CA LEU A 80 -9.03 -14.01 1.03
C LEU A 80 -10.48 -14.49 0.88
N ASN A 81 -11.13 -14.83 2.01
CA ASN A 81 -12.56 -15.08 2.09
C ASN A 81 -13.36 -13.93 1.40
N PRO A 82 -14.42 -14.22 0.62
CA PRO A 82 -15.33 -13.22 0.05
C PRO A 82 -15.77 -12.11 1.02
N GLU A 83 -16.09 -12.46 2.27
CA GLU A 83 -16.49 -11.48 3.29
C GLU A 83 -15.31 -10.56 3.68
N ASN A 84 -14.11 -11.13 3.82
CA ASN A 84 -12.89 -10.37 4.10
C ASN A 84 -12.49 -9.47 2.92
N LEU A 85 -12.75 -9.90 1.68
CA LEU A 85 -12.58 -9.06 0.50
C LEU A 85 -13.53 -7.85 0.55
N ALA A 86 -14.82 -8.08 0.81
CA ALA A 86 -15.81 -7.01 0.93
C ALA A 86 -15.45 -6.04 2.07
N ALA A 87 -15.02 -6.57 3.22
CA ALA A 87 -14.54 -5.77 4.35
C ALA A 87 -13.36 -4.88 3.96
N PHE A 88 -12.40 -5.39 3.20
CA PHE A 88 -11.26 -4.61 2.70
C PHE A 88 -11.68 -3.53 1.70
N GLU A 89 -12.58 -3.84 0.78
CA GLU A 89 -13.08 -2.86 -0.21
C GLU A 89 -13.80 -1.70 0.50
N ASN A 90 -14.65 -2.01 1.49
CA ASN A 90 -15.33 -1.02 2.32
C ASN A 90 -14.33 -0.19 3.13
N TYR A 91 -13.30 -0.83 3.69
CA TYR A 91 -12.22 -0.17 4.42
C TYR A 91 -11.48 0.85 3.56
N LEU A 92 -11.05 0.44 2.36
CA LEU A 92 -10.36 1.30 1.40
C LEU A 92 -11.26 2.45 0.94
N ARG A 93 -12.53 2.17 0.67
CA ARG A 93 -13.52 3.18 0.27
C ARG A 93 -13.67 4.26 1.35
N LEU A 94 -13.83 3.86 2.61
CA LEU A 94 -14.02 4.79 3.71
C LEU A 94 -12.78 5.65 3.98
N LEU A 95 -11.58 5.07 3.88
CA LEU A 95 -10.33 5.84 3.99
C LEU A 95 -10.25 6.93 2.91
N LYS A 96 -10.63 6.62 1.67
CA LYS A 96 -10.66 7.60 0.59
C LYS A 96 -11.72 8.68 0.83
N LEU A 97 -12.92 8.31 1.26
CA LEU A 97 -14.00 9.26 1.56
C LEU A 97 -13.62 10.23 2.69
N LYS A 98 -12.87 9.76 3.68
CA LYS A 98 -12.37 10.61 4.77
C LYS A 98 -11.14 11.45 4.40
N GLY A 99 -10.67 11.39 3.15
CA GLY A 99 -9.56 12.23 2.67
C GLY A 99 -8.20 11.86 3.26
N TYR A 100 -7.99 10.62 3.69
CA TYR A 100 -6.68 10.19 4.18
C TYR A 100 -5.61 10.30 3.09
N SER A 101 -4.38 10.68 3.48
CA SER A 101 -3.25 10.76 2.55
C SER A 101 -2.91 9.39 1.96
N GLY A 102 -2.31 9.39 0.76
CA GLY A 102 -1.92 8.15 0.08
C GLY A 102 -0.96 7.28 0.90
N SER A 103 -0.09 7.88 1.72
CA SER A 103 0.80 7.15 2.63
C SER A 103 0.03 6.51 3.78
N THR A 104 -0.90 7.24 4.40
CA THR A 104 -1.72 6.68 5.48
C THR A 104 -2.61 5.55 4.98
N ILE A 105 -3.22 5.70 3.78
CA ILE A 105 -3.99 4.63 3.15
C ILE A 105 -3.14 3.36 3.00
N GLN A 106 -1.92 3.47 2.47
CA GLN A 106 -1.03 2.32 2.28
C GLN A 106 -0.68 1.66 3.60
N THR A 107 -0.32 2.45 4.62
CA THR A 107 0.03 1.94 5.93
C THR A 107 -1.15 1.21 6.60
N TYR A 108 -2.34 1.80 6.54
CA TYR A 108 -3.55 1.26 7.17
C TYR A 108 -4.03 0.01 6.43
N CYS A 109 -4.11 0.06 5.10
CA CYS A 109 -4.43 -1.10 4.28
C CYS A 109 -3.40 -2.22 4.48
N GLY A 110 -2.11 -1.92 4.62
CA GLY A 110 -1.08 -2.92 4.87
C GLY A 110 -1.27 -3.65 6.19
N ALA A 111 -1.50 -2.91 7.27
CA ALA A 111 -1.76 -3.48 8.59
C ALA A 111 -3.04 -4.32 8.61
N PHE A 112 -4.11 -3.83 7.99
CA PHE A 112 -5.38 -4.54 7.91
C PHE A 112 -5.28 -5.79 7.02
N HIS A 113 -4.66 -5.68 5.85
CA HIS A 113 -4.47 -6.81 4.94
C HIS A 113 -3.68 -7.95 5.59
N TYR A 114 -2.68 -7.62 6.40
CA TYR A 114 -1.88 -8.62 7.10
C TYR A 114 -2.73 -9.42 8.11
N LEU A 115 -3.66 -8.77 8.81
CA LEU A 115 -4.65 -9.47 9.65
C LEU A 115 -5.55 -10.38 8.81
N LEU A 116 -6.13 -9.88 7.72
CA LEU A 116 -7.02 -10.68 6.87
C LEU A 116 -6.33 -11.93 6.30
N ARG A 117 -5.04 -11.81 5.98
CA ARG A 117 -4.21 -12.94 5.52
C ARG A 117 -4.00 -13.98 6.62
N LEU A 118 -3.84 -13.55 7.86
CA LEU A 118 -3.72 -14.46 9.00
C LEU A 118 -5.02 -15.21 9.29
N LEU A 119 -6.16 -14.53 9.14
CA LEU A 119 -7.48 -15.13 9.37
C LEU A 119 -7.85 -16.20 8.34
N GLY A 120 -7.37 -16.06 7.11
CA GLY A 120 -7.67 -16.97 6.01
C GLY A 120 -9.18 -17.07 5.74
N ALA A 121 -9.79 -18.19 6.16
CA ALA A 121 -11.21 -18.46 6.00
C ALA A 121 -12.09 -17.79 7.06
N VAL A 122 -11.54 -17.40 8.21
CA VAL A 122 -12.32 -16.77 9.29
C VAL A 122 -12.70 -15.34 8.89
N CYS A 123 -13.96 -14.96 9.08
CA CYS A 123 -14.41 -13.62 8.81
C CYS A 123 -13.86 -12.63 9.86
N VAL A 124 -13.38 -11.47 9.40
CA VAL A 124 -12.90 -10.41 10.29
C VAL A 124 -14.01 -9.89 11.20
N SER A 125 -15.26 -9.94 10.74
CA SER A 125 -16.43 -9.52 11.50
C SER A 125 -16.78 -10.48 12.65
N THR A 126 -16.18 -11.66 12.76
CA THR A 126 -16.39 -12.54 13.92
C THR A 126 -15.36 -12.31 15.02
N LEU A 127 -14.40 -11.39 14.82
CA LEU A 127 -13.39 -11.12 15.82
C LEU A 127 -13.95 -10.33 17.00
N THR A 128 -13.52 -10.73 18.20
CA THR A 128 -13.79 -10.05 19.46
C THR A 128 -12.57 -9.24 19.88
N LYS A 129 -12.73 -8.43 20.92
CA LYS A 129 -11.63 -7.65 21.51
C LYS A 129 -10.45 -8.54 21.94
N GLU A 130 -10.72 -9.71 22.50
CA GLU A 130 -9.71 -10.68 22.97
C GLU A 130 -8.90 -11.22 21.80
N HIS A 131 -9.54 -11.54 20.68
CA HIS A 131 -8.84 -11.99 19.47
C HIS A 131 -7.89 -10.91 18.94
N VAL A 132 -8.34 -9.65 18.93
CA VAL A 132 -7.50 -8.52 18.50
C VAL A 132 -6.33 -8.30 19.46
N GLN A 133 -6.55 -8.41 20.78
CA GLN A 133 -5.48 -8.31 21.77
C GLN A 133 -4.45 -9.44 21.62
N ALA A 134 -4.90 -10.68 21.44
CA ALA A 134 -4.02 -11.83 21.20
C ALA A 134 -3.19 -11.65 19.92
N TYR A 135 -3.80 -11.13 18.86
CA TYR A 135 -3.08 -10.79 17.63
C TYR A 135 -2.02 -9.71 17.84
N LEU A 136 -2.34 -8.64 18.57
CA LEU A 136 -1.38 -7.57 18.87
C LEU A 136 -0.22 -8.08 19.74
N LEU A 137 -0.49 -8.97 20.71
CA LEU A 137 0.54 -9.62 21.51
C LEU A 137 1.45 -10.49 20.65
N TRP A 138 0.87 -11.29 19.75
CA TRP A 138 1.64 -12.11 18.82
C TRP A 138 2.52 -11.28 17.87
N LEU A 139 2.04 -10.13 17.41
CA LEU A 139 2.86 -9.21 16.61
C LEU A 139 4.08 -8.71 17.40
N LEU A 140 3.90 -8.40 18.67
CA LEU A 140 4.96 -7.92 19.55
C LEU A 140 5.99 -9.03 19.83
N GLU A 141 5.53 -10.20 20.27
CA GLU A 141 6.40 -11.28 20.76
C GLU A 141 7.00 -12.15 19.66
N LYS A 142 6.21 -12.48 18.62
CA LYS A 142 6.62 -13.45 17.59
C LYS A 142 7.07 -12.78 16.30
N ARG A 143 6.54 -11.60 15.98
CA ARG A 143 6.91 -10.85 14.77
C ARG A 143 7.88 -9.71 15.02
N GLY A 144 8.22 -9.42 16.28
CA GLY A 144 9.17 -8.38 16.64
C GLY A 144 8.73 -6.97 16.23
N TYR A 145 7.42 -6.70 16.22
CA TYR A 145 6.93 -5.38 15.87
C TYR A 145 7.44 -4.33 16.86
N SER A 146 7.92 -3.21 16.32
CA SER A 146 8.21 -2.03 17.14
C SER A 146 6.90 -1.48 17.72
N TYR A 147 7.00 -0.79 18.86
CA TYR A 147 5.84 -0.12 19.45
C TYR A 147 5.19 0.93 18.52
N ALA A 148 5.96 1.56 17.64
CA ALA A 148 5.44 2.49 16.64
C ALA A 148 4.61 1.76 15.56
N ASN A 149 5.08 0.59 15.12
CA ASN A 149 4.33 -0.25 14.19
C ASN A 149 3.05 -0.77 14.85
N LEU A 150 3.14 -1.25 16.10
CA LEU A 150 1.98 -1.74 16.84
C LEU A 150 0.92 -0.64 17.05
N HIS A 151 1.33 0.58 17.39
CA HIS A 151 0.43 1.72 17.51
C HIS A 151 -0.31 2.02 16.19
N THR A 152 0.43 1.96 15.08
CA THR A 152 -0.15 2.13 13.75
C THR A 152 -1.15 1.02 13.41
N THR A 153 -0.81 -0.24 13.73
CA THR A 153 -1.70 -1.39 13.59
C THR A 153 -2.97 -1.22 14.42
N VAL A 154 -2.86 -0.81 15.68
CA VAL A 154 -4.01 -0.55 16.55
C VAL A 154 -4.95 0.47 15.92
N ASN A 155 -4.43 1.59 15.40
CA ASN A 155 -5.27 2.61 14.75
C ASN A 155 -5.91 2.09 13.46
N ALA A 156 -5.18 1.30 12.67
CA ALA A 156 -5.71 0.70 11.45
C ALA A 156 -6.85 -0.28 11.74
N LEU A 157 -6.71 -1.14 12.76
CA LEU A 157 -7.76 -2.08 13.17
C LEU A 157 -8.95 -1.36 13.82
N LYS A 158 -8.67 -0.38 14.69
CA LYS A 158 -9.70 0.48 15.29
C LYS A 158 -10.54 1.17 14.21
N PHE A 159 -9.90 1.68 13.15
CA PHE A 159 -10.63 2.27 12.04
C PHE A 159 -11.61 1.29 11.38
N HIS A 160 -11.22 0.02 11.23
CA HIS A 160 -12.11 -1.00 10.67
C HIS A 160 -13.32 -1.23 11.58
N PHE A 161 -13.08 -1.67 12.82
CA PHE A 161 -14.17 -2.09 13.70
C PHE A 161 -15.08 -0.93 14.11
N GLU A 162 -14.52 0.26 14.38
CA GLU A 162 -15.32 1.39 14.86
C GLU A 162 -15.95 2.19 13.71
N ALA A 163 -15.22 2.45 12.61
CA ALA A 163 -15.69 3.34 11.56
C ALA A 163 -16.27 2.61 10.35
N VAL A 164 -15.74 1.43 9.99
CA VAL A 164 -16.23 0.67 8.83
C VAL A 164 -17.39 -0.24 9.21
N GLU A 165 -17.27 -0.98 10.33
CA GLU A 165 -18.32 -1.88 10.81
C GLU A 165 -19.30 -1.20 11.78
N GLY A 166 -18.94 -0.04 12.34
CA GLY A 166 -19.84 0.73 13.20
C GLY A 166 -20.05 0.14 14.60
N ARG A 167 -19.11 -0.66 15.13
CA ARG A 167 -19.21 -1.29 16.46
C ARG A 167 -19.05 -0.34 17.66
N GLY A 168 -19.25 0.96 17.46
CA GLY A 168 -19.02 1.95 18.51
C GLY A 168 -17.56 1.96 18.98
N ARG A 169 -17.34 2.18 20.28
CA ARG A 169 -16.00 2.35 20.90
C ARG A 169 -15.49 1.08 21.61
N GLU A 170 -15.88 -0.10 21.16
CA GLU A 170 -15.50 -1.40 21.75
C GLU A 170 -13.97 -1.56 21.90
N PHE A 171 -13.21 -0.98 20.96
CA PHE A 171 -11.75 -1.08 20.87
C PHE A 171 -11.01 0.15 21.45
N TYR A 172 -11.71 1.03 22.18
CA TYR A 172 -11.11 2.23 22.76
C TYR A 172 -9.97 1.90 23.74
N ASP A 173 -10.13 0.84 24.55
CA ASP A 173 -9.18 0.41 25.59
C ASP A 173 -8.15 -0.62 25.09
N LEU A 174 -7.92 -0.74 23.78
CA LEU A 174 -6.83 -1.61 23.31
C LEU A 174 -5.51 -1.17 23.96
N PRO A 175 -4.75 -2.10 24.57
CA PRO A 175 -3.55 -1.76 25.31
C PRO A 175 -2.54 -1.12 24.36
N ARG A 176 -2.24 0.17 24.61
CA ARG A 176 -1.30 0.92 23.79
C ARG A 176 0.08 0.81 24.39
N PRO A 177 1.09 0.44 23.59
CA PRO A 177 2.45 0.48 24.09
C PRO A 177 2.86 1.92 24.42
N LYS A 178 3.53 2.11 25.56
CA LYS A 178 4.08 3.41 25.92
C LYS A 178 5.15 3.81 24.90
N LYS A 179 4.97 4.97 24.27
CA LYS A 179 5.97 5.54 23.37
C LYS A 179 7.21 5.88 24.19
N LYS A 180 8.34 5.21 23.92
CA LYS A 180 9.62 5.59 24.50
C LYS A 180 9.97 6.99 23.97
N LEU A 181 10.15 7.96 24.87
CA LEU A 181 10.68 9.27 24.53
C LEU A 181 12.16 9.08 24.18
N LYS A 182 12.50 9.28 22.90
CA LYS A 182 13.90 9.39 22.48
C LYS A 182 14.27 10.86 22.49
N LEU A 183 15.39 11.19 23.11
CA LEU A 183 15.96 12.53 22.98
C LEU A 183 16.32 12.75 21.50
N PRO A 184 15.96 13.92 20.92
CA PRO A 184 16.44 14.28 19.60
C PRO A 184 17.97 14.26 19.60
N SER A 185 18.57 13.51 18.67
CA SER A 185 19.99 13.67 18.37
C SER A 185 20.10 14.86 17.42
N ILE A 186 20.79 15.90 17.87
CA ILE A 186 21.02 17.13 17.11
C ILE A 186 22.49 17.10 16.69
N MET A 187 22.76 17.42 15.42
CA MET A 187 24.13 17.57 14.92
C MET A 187 24.75 18.88 15.41
N SER A 188 26.06 18.90 15.62
CA SER A 188 26.78 20.15 15.89
C SER A 188 26.85 21.03 14.63
N GLU A 189 27.17 22.31 14.80
CA GLU A 189 27.34 23.24 13.69
C GLU A 189 28.50 22.81 12.77
N GLU A 190 29.60 22.33 13.35
CA GLU A 190 30.77 21.84 12.61
C GLU A 190 30.44 20.60 11.78
N GLU A 191 29.67 19.66 12.34
CA GLU A 191 29.20 18.49 11.61
C GLU A 191 28.29 18.87 10.44
N MET A 192 27.41 19.87 10.63
CA MET A 192 26.51 20.35 9.60
C MET A 192 27.27 21.03 8.45
N ILE A 193 28.24 21.89 8.77
CA ILE A 193 29.13 22.53 7.79
C ILE A 193 29.91 21.47 7.01
N GLY A 194 30.48 20.48 7.72
CA GLY A 194 31.20 19.37 7.10
C GLY A 194 30.33 18.55 6.14
N LEU A 195 29.05 18.31 6.48
CA LEU A 195 28.11 17.61 5.61
C LEU A 195 27.81 18.42 4.33
N ILE A 196 27.56 19.72 4.46
CA ILE A 196 27.24 20.60 3.32
C ILE A 196 28.45 20.70 2.37
N GLN A 197 29.65 20.85 2.92
CA GLN A 197 30.88 20.97 2.12
C GLN A 197 31.24 19.68 1.38
N LYS A 198 31.02 18.51 1.99
CA LYS A 198 31.26 17.20 1.34
C LYS A 198 30.20 16.82 0.31
N THR A 199 29.09 17.55 0.22
CA THR A 199 28.03 17.26 -0.74
C THR A 199 28.36 17.88 -2.10
N GLU A 200 28.90 17.06 -3.00
CA GLU A 200 29.32 17.50 -4.34
C GLU A 200 28.14 17.86 -5.27
N ASN A 201 27.01 17.18 -5.12
CA ASN A 201 25.84 17.44 -5.95
C ASN A 201 25.18 18.77 -5.55
N LEU A 202 25.26 19.76 -6.45
CA LEU A 202 24.72 21.10 -6.22
C LEU A 202 23.24 21.10 -5.80
N LYS A 203 22.42 20.22 -6.37
CA LYS A 203 21.00 20.08 -6.00
C LYS A 203 20.86 19.63 -4.56
N HIS A 204 21.62 18.62 -4.14
CA HIS A 204 21.56 18.13 -2.75
C HIS A 204 22.11 19.15 -1.77
N ARG A 205 23.20 19.85 -2.13
CA ARG A 205 23.77 20.90 -1.31
C ARG A 205 22.77 22.04 -1.07
N ALA A 206 22.08 22.49 -2.12
CA ALA A 206 21.04 23.51 -2.01
C ALA A 206 19.86 23.05 -1.12
N LEU A 207 19.44 21.79 -1.25
CA LEU A 207 18.40 21.19 -0.40
C LEU A 207 18.82 21.18 1.08
N LEU A 208 20.05 20.74 1.39
CA LEU A 208 20.58 20.71 2.75
C LEU A 208 20.66 22.11 3.37
N MET A 209 21.19 23.09 2.62
CA MET A 209 21.26 24.48 3.09
C MET A 209 19.87 25.05 3.33
N THR A 210 18.92 24.83 2.43
CA THR A 210 17.55 25.34 2.58
C THR A 210 16.83 24.70 3.77
N ALA A 211 16.98 23.38 3.95
CA ALA A 211 16.40 22.66 5.08
C ALA A 211 16.97 23.14 6.41
N TYR A 212 18.30 23.32 6.48
CA TYR A 212 18.98 23.78 7.68
C TYR A 212 18.63 25.24 8.02
N SER A 213 18.67 26.15 7.04
CA SER A 213 18.46 27.59 7.28
C SER A 213 17.00 27.97 7.52
N ALA A 214 16.05 27.29 6.87
CA ALA A 214 14.63 27.66 6.95
C ALA A 214 13.74 26.59 7.61
N GLY A 215 14.32 25.49 8.10
CA GLY A 215 13.60 24.50 8.92
C GLY A 215 12.55 23.68 8.17
N PHE A 216 12.65 23.59 6.84
CA PHE A 216 11.68 22.86 6.02
C PHE A 216 11.65 21.37 6.37
N ARG A 217 10.45 20.81 6.49
CA ARG A 217 10.26 19.35 6.48
C ARG A 217 10.60 18.81 5.09
N VAL A 218 11.03 17.55 5.04
CA VAL A 218 11.42 16.88 3.77
C VAL A 218 10.31 16.96 2.71
N SER A 219 9.05 16.78 3.10
CA SER A 219 7.90 16.87 2.18
C SER A 219 7.70 18.28 1.63
N GLU A 220 7.87 19.31 2.47
CA GLU A 220 7.74 20.71 2.10
C GLU A 220 8.87 21.11 1.13
N LEU A 221 10.10 20.72 1.46
CA LEU A 221 11.30 21.02 0.67
C LEU A 221 11.24 20.41 -0.73
N VAL A 222 10.79 19.16 -0.86
CA VAL A 222 10.67 18.48 -2.16
C VAL A 222 9.51 19.04 -3.00
N ALA A 223 8.51 19.64 -2.36
CA ALA A 223 7.37 20.26 -3.02
C ALA A 223 7.60 21.74 -3.41
N LEU A 224 8.67 22.37 -2.92
CA LEU A 224 8.99 23.78 -3.15
C LEU A 224 9.16 24.07 -4.66
N LYS A 225 8.51 25.13 -5.15
CA LYS A 225 8.63 25.58 -6.54
C LYS A 225 9.34 26.93 -6.62
N LEU A 226 9.92 27.25 -7.78
CA LEU A 226 10.59 28.54 -8.00
C LEU A 226 9.69 29.74 -7.67
N LYS A 227 8.39 29.66 -8.00
CA LYS A 227 7.40 30.70 -7.69
C LYS A 227 7.12 30.90 -6.20
N ASP A 228 7.56 29.98 -5.36
CA ASP A 228 7.38 30.06 -3.91
C ASP A 228 8.57 30.77 -3.25
N VAL A 229 9.63 31.08 -4.01
CA VAL A 229 10.80 31.83 -3.53
C VAL A 229 10.67 33.29 -3.94
N ASP A 230 10.55 34.17 -2.94
CA ASP A 230 10.62 35.61 -3.11
C ASP A 230 12.01 36.09 -2.68
N SER A 231 12.92 36.23 -3.64
CA SER A 231 14.27 36.71 -3.38
C SER A 231 14.32 38.21 -3.05
N GLY A 232 13.30 38.98 -3.40
CA GLY A 232 13.23 40.41 -3.07
C GLY A 232 12.95 40.63 -1.59
N ARG A 233 12.12 39.76 -1.00
CA ARG A 233 11.79 39.79 0.44
C ARG A 233 12.58 38.79 1.28
N MET A 234 13.39 37.94 0.64
CA MET A 234 14.08 36.81 1.28
C MET A 234 13.11 35.85 2.00
N LEU A 235 11.97 35.57 1.36
CA LEU A 235 10.90 34.72 1.90
C LEU A 235 10.67 33.49 1.02
N MET A 236 10.24 32.40 1.65
CA MET A 236 9.78 31.20 0.95
C MET A 236 8.40 30.78 1.44
N HIS A 237 7.48 30.49 0.51
CA HIS A 237 6.11 30.11 0.81
C HIS A 237 5.93 28.59 0.91
N VAL A 238 5.50 28.11 2.08
CA VAL A 238 5.06 26.73 2.28
C VAL A 238 3.57 26.63 2.01
N ARG A 239 3.15 25.78 1.06
CA ARG A 239 1.74 25.64 0.67
C ARG A 239 0.99 24.54 1.43
N GLU A 240 1.69 23.46 1.77
CA GLU A 240 1.15 22.31 2.47
C GLU A 240 2.20 21.83 3.48
N GLY A 241 1.84 21.74 4.75
CA GLY A 241 2.70 21.32 5.87
C GLY A 241 2.00 20.31 6.78
#